data_AF-A0A949I3Y2-F1
#
_entry.id   AF-A0A949I3Y2-F1
#
_cell.length_a   1.000
_cell.length_b   1.000
_cell.length_c   1.000
_cell.angle_alpha   90.00
_cell.angle_beta   90.00
_cell.angle_gamma   90.00
#
_symmetry.space_group_name_H-M   'P 1'
#
loop_
_entity.id
_entity.type
_entity.pdbx_description
1 polymer ?
#
loop_
_entity_poly.entity_id
_entity_poly.type
_entity_poly.pdbx_seq_one_letter_code
_entity_poly.pdbx_strand_id
1 'polypeptide(L)'
;IAGQNPSFDRDAIHKAAERYHINWPLAYRTIDLHTACWFHMVKRGVAPPVANKRSDLNSDKIMKYVGIPAEPRPHNALNGAKVAAEALSRLFYDKSLIDEFKRHPIPW
;
A
#
# COMPACT_ATOMS: atom_id res chain seq x y z
N ILE A 1 -6.30 -1.13 9.91
CA ILE A 1 -4.97 -1.44 9.30
C ILE A 1 -4.96 -0.89 7.88
N ALA A 2 -3.84 -0.36 7.40
CA ALA A 2 -3.70 0.09 6.01
C ALA A 2 -2.40 -0.44 5.41
N GLY A 3 -2.41 -0.79 4.13
CA GLY A 3 -1.27 -1.42 3.45
C GLY A 3 -1.68 -2.00 2.10
N GLN A 4 -0.76 -2.69 1.43
CA GLN A 4 -1.07 -3.43 0.19
C GLN A 4 -1.60 -4.81 0.55
N ASN A 5 -2.81 -5.18 0.08
CA ASN A 5 -3.47 -6.44 0.43
C ASN A 5 -3.54 -6.69 1.97
N PRO A 6 -4.01 -5.71 2.76
CA PRO A 6 -3.94 -5.76 4.23
C PRO A 6 -4.81 -6.86 4.85
N SER A 7 -5.71 -7.47 4.08
CA SER A 7 -6.45 -8.67 4.51
C SER A 7 -5.52 -9.84 4.79
N PHE A 8 -4.46 -10.02 3.98
CA PHE A 8 -3.51 -11.11 4.20
C PHE A 8 -2.78 -10.94 5.54
N ASP A 9 -2.22 -9.76 5.80
CA ASP A 9 -1.52 -9.43 7.04
C ASP A 9 -2.44 -9.55 8.26
N ARG A 10 -3.64 -8.98 8.17
CA ARG A 10 -4.64 -9.05 9.24
C ARG A 10 -4.98 -10.50 9.58
N ASP A 11 -5.28 -11.31 8.58
CA ASP A 11 -5.75 -12.69 8.80
C ASP A 11 -4.62 -13.57 9.33
N ALA A 12 -3.37 -13.35 8.86
CA ALA A 12 -2.20 -14.03 9.39
C ALA A 12 -1.98 -13.76 10.88
N ILE A 13 -2.08 -12.49 11.30
CA ILE A 13 -1.91 -12.09 12.71
C ILE A 13 -3.13 -12.55 13.53
N HIS A 14 -4.35 -12.51 12.99
CA HIS A 14 -5.56 -13.00 13.65
C HIS A 14 -5.44 -14.48 13.98
N LYS A 15 -4.97 -15.30 13.02
CA LYS A 15 -4.73 -16.73 13.25
C LYS A 15 -3.62 -16.97 14.26
N ALA A 16 -2.61 -16.12 14.34
CA ALA A 16 -1.63 -16.19 15.42
C ALA A 16 -2.26 -15.89 16.78
N ALA A 17 -3.06 -14.81 16.90
CA ALA A 17 -3.75 -14.45 18.13
C ALA A 17 -4.66 -15.57 18.62
N GLU A 18 -5.45 -16.19 17.72
CA GLU A 18 -6.28 -17.36 18.02
C GLU A 18 -5.46 -18.52 18.60
N ARG A 19 -4.33 -18.87 17.98
CA ARG A 19 -3.45 -19.97 18.43
C ARG A 19 -2.87 -19.76 19.82
N TYR A 20 -2.62 -18.50 20.20
CA TYR A 20 -2.06 -18.15 21.50
C TYR A 20 -3.11 -17.67 22.50
N HIS A 21 -4.41 -17.83 22.19
CA HIS A 21 -5.53 -17.40 23.03
C HIS A 21 -5.46 -15.91 23.42
N ILE A 22 -4.95 -15.08 22.51
CA ILE A 22 -4.86 -13.63 22.69
C ILE A 22 -6.16 -12.99 22.17
N ASN A 23 -6.80 -12.16 23.00
CA ASN A 23 -7.94 -11.36 22.57
C ASN A 23 -7.54 -10.42 21.43
N TRP A 24 -8.25 -10.52 20.30
CA TRP A 24 -7.94 -9.75 19.10
C TRP A 24 -8.08 -8.24 19.33
N PRO A 25 -6.99 -7.45 19.27
CA PRO A 25 -7.04 -6.03 19.65
C PRO A 25 -7.23 -5.08 18.47
N LEU A 26 -7.24 -5.57 17.22
CA LEU A 26 -7.23 -4.71 16.02
C LEU A 26 -8.63 -4.55 15.41
N ALA A 27 -8.88 -3.41 14.78
CA ALA A 27 -10.16 -3.16 14.10
C ALA A 27 -10.35 -4.03 12.84
N TYR A 28 -11.60 -4.39 12.55
CA TYR A 28 -11.98 -5.20 11.38
C TYR A 28 -11.69 -4.51 10.04
N ARG A 29 -11.93 -3.19 9.96
CA ARG A 29 -11.85 -2.41 8.72
C ARG A 29 -10.40 -2.16 8.31
N THR A 30 -10.16 -2.29 7.00
CA THR A 30 -8.86 -2.06 6.39
C THR A 30 -8.94 -1.06 5.24
N ILE A 31 -7.83 -0.39 4.97
CA ILE A 31 -7.65 0.43 3.76
C ILE A 31 -6.63 -0.26 2.87
N ASP A 32 -7.07 -0.76 1.72
CA ASP A 32 -6.19 -1.39 0.76
C ASP A 32 -5.59 -0.34 -0.18
N LEU A 33 -4.26 -0.26 -0.16
CA LEU A 33 -3.47 0.60 -1.04
C LEU A 33 -3.71 0.29 -2.52
N HIS A 34 -3.96 -0.98 -2.87
CA HIS A 34 -4.34 -1.37 -4.22
C HIS A 34 -5.59 -0.60 -4.69
N THR A 35 -6.65 -0.65 -3.87
CA THR A 35 -7.94 -0.02 -4.18
C THR A 35 -7.82 1.50 -4.18
N ALA A 36 -7.07 2.07 -3.22
CA ALA A 36 -6.80 3.50 -3.17
C ALA A 36 -6.10 4.00 -4.44
N CYS A 37 -5.04 3.31 -4.87
CA CYS A 37 -4.29 3.66 -6.07
C CYS A 37 -5.14 3.50 -7.33
N TRP A 38 -5.90 2.41 -7.43
CA TRP A 38 -6.82 2.17 -8.55
C TRP A 38 -7.84 3.30 -8.69
N PHE A 39 -8.49 3.67 -7.57
CA PHE A 39 -9.47 4.77 -7.54
C PHE A 39 -8.83 6.09 -7.98
N HIS A 40 -7.65 6.41 -7.46
CA HIS A 40 -6.93 7.63 -7.82
C HIS A 40 -6.57 7.67 -9.32
N MET A 41 -6.11 6.55 -9.89
CA MET A 41 -5.86 6.43 -11.34
C MET A 41 -7.11 6.74 -12.15
N VAL A 42 -8.24 6.10 -11.83
CA VAL A 42 -9.53 6.32 -12.51
C VAL A 42 -9.98 7.79 -12.41
N LYS A 43 -9.90 8.38 -11.22
CA LYS A 43 -10.28 9.79 -10.99
C LYS A 43 -9.44 10.78 -11.81
N ARG A 44 -8.21 10.42 -12.14
CA ARG A 44 -7.30 11.21 -12.97
C ARG A 44 -7.33 10.86 -14.46
N GLY A 45 -8.24 9.99 -14.90
CA GLY A 45 -8.30 9.54 -16.29
C GLY A 45 -7.10 8.67 -16.71
N VAL A 46 -6.37 8.10 -15.75
CA VAL A 46 -5.28 7.15 -16.00
C VAL A 46 -5.86 5.74 -15.95
N ALA A 47 -5.66 4.96 -17.01
CA ALA A 47 -6.12 3.58 -17.05
C ALA A 47 -5.30 2.71 -16.07
N PRO A 48 -5.93 2.04 -15.09
CA PRO A 48 -5.23 1.10 -14.23
C PRO A 48 -4.67 -0.09 -15.02
N PRO A 49 -3.49 -0.63 -14.66
CA PRO A 49 -2.87 -1.71 -15.40
C PRO A 49 -3.65 -3.01 -15.21
N VAL A 50 -3.94 -3.68 -16.33
CA VAL A 50 -4.63 -4.98 -16.39
C VAL A 50 -3.81 -5.92 -17.26
N ALA A 51 -3.58 -7.13 -16.75
CA ALA A 51 -2.92 -8.21 -17.50
C ALA A 51 -3.64 -9.51 -17.20
N ASN A 52 -3.77 -10.40 -18.20
CA ASN A 52 -4.45 -11.68 -18.03
C ASN A 52 -5.87 -11.56 -17.43
N LYS A 53 -6.64 -10.55 -17.89
CA LYS A 53 -8.01 -10.26 -17.44
C LYS A 53 -8.15 -9.96 -15.93
N ARG A 54 -7.06 -9.56 -15.27
CA ARG A 54 -7.06 -9.17 -13.85
C ARG A 54 -6.18 -7.93 -13.63
N SER A 55 -6.36 -7.29 -12.47
CA SER A 55 -5.47 -6.21 -12.05
C SER A 55 -4.02 -6.67 -12.07
N ASP A 56 -3.17 -5.85 -12.68
CA ASP A 56 -1.72 -6.02 -12.70
C ASP A 56 -1.02 -4.94 -11.86
N LEU A 57 -1.77 -4.26 -10.98
CA LEU A 57 -1.29 -3.21 -10.08
C LEU A 57 -0.68 -3.82 -8.80
N ASN A 58 0.63 -4.06 -8.80
CA ASN A 58 1.40 -4.54 -7.64
C ASN A 58 2.11 -3.39 -6.90
N SER A 59 2.79 -3.67 -5.79
CA SER A 59 3.50 -2.68 -4.96
C SER A 59 4.43 -1.80 -5.81
N ASP A 60 5.30 -2.43 -6.61
CA ASP A 60 6.27 -1.71 -7.43
C ASP A 60 5.61 -0.73 -8.41
N LYS A 61 4.48 -1.13 -9.01
CA LYS A 61 3.72 -0.24 -9.91
C LYS A 61 3.00 0.87 -9.15
N ILE A 62 2.53 0.61 -7.93
CA ILE A 62 1.98 1.65 -7.06
C ILE A 62 3.07 2.66 -6.69
N MET A 63 4.25 2.19 -6.28
CA MET A 63 5.39 3.07 -5.95
C MET A 63 5.77 3.95 -7.13
N LYS A 64 5.89 3.33 -8.31
CA LYS A 64 6.15 4.06 -9.55
C LYS A 64 5.06 5.09 -9.86
N TYR A 65 3.78 4.74 -9.65
CA TYR A 65 2.66 5.65 -9.88
C TYR A 65 2.68 6.87 -8.94
N VAL A 66 3.02 6.68 -7.66
CA VAL A 66 3.13 7.76 -6.68
C VAL A 66 4.49 8.48 -6.70
N GLY A 67 5.37 8.12 -7.63
CA GLY A 67 6.63 8.81 -7.90
C GLY A 67 7.81 8.42 -7.00
N ILE A 68 7.74 7.30 -6.29
CA ILE A 68 8.83 6.82 -5.42
C ILE A 68 9.46 5.53 -5.97
N PRO A 69 10.72 5.22 -5.62
CA PRO A 69 11.33 3.94 -6.03
C PRO A 69 10.58 2.75 -5.44
N ALA A 70 10.65 1.62 -6.14
CA ALA A 70 10.20 0.34 -5.61
C ALA A 70 10.97 -0.03 -4.34
N GLU A 71 10.38 -0.88 -3.50
CA GLU A 71 11.01 -1.34 -2.27
C GLU A 71 12.37 -2.03 -2.59
N PRO A 72 13.46 -1.68 -1.88
CA PRO A 72 14.73 -2.35 -2.06
C PRO A 72 14.65 -3.83 -1.67
N ARG A 73 15.43 -4.67 -2.37
CA ARG A 73 15.55 -6.10 -2.09
C ARG A 73 16.80 -6.40 -1.23
N PRO A 74 16.76 -7.42 -0.33
CA PRO A 74 15.61 -8.29 -0.03
C PRO A 74 14.49 -7.56 0.72
N HIS A 75 13.25 -8.02 0.54
CA HIS A 75 12.07 -7.45 1.18
C HIS A 75 12.19 -7.53 2.70
N ASN A 76 11.80 -6.46 3.40
CA ASN A 76 11.64 -6.49 4.85
C ASN A 76 10.41 -5.70 5.28
N ALA A 77 9.81 -6.12 6.40
CA ALA A 77 8.53 -5.57 6.84
C ALA A 77 8.57 -4.05 7.09
N LEU A 78 9.69 -3.51 7.57
CA LEU A 78 9.81 -2.08 7.86
C LEU A 78 9.81 -1.24 6.58
N ASN A 79 10.58 -1.64 5.57
CA ASN A 79 10.62 -0.94 4.28
C ASN A 79 9.27 -1.03 3.57
N GLY A 80 8.64 -2.20 3.54
CA GLY A 80 7.28 -2.39 3.05
C GLY A 80 6.26 -1.45 3.71
N ALA A 81 6.32 -1.32 5.04
CA ALA A 81 5.46 -0.40 5.79
C ALA A 81 5.72 1.07 5.45
N LYS A 82 6.99 1.48 5.33
CA LYS A 82 7.37 2.86 4.96
C LYS A 82 6.84 3.25 3.58
N VAL A 83 7.09 2.41 2.57
CA VAL A 83 6.67 2.71 1.18
C VAL A 83 5.14 2.71 1.06
N ALA A 84 4.44 1.82 1.77
CA ALA A 84 2.98 1.81 1.79
C ALA A 84 2.38 3.06 2.48
N ALA A 85 2.97 3.49 3.59
CA ALA A 85 2.55 4.71 4.29
C ALA A 85 2.77 5.97 3.45
N GLU A 86 3.94 6.07 2.80
CA GLU A 86 4.23 7.17 1.87
C GLU A 86 3.24 7.18 0.71
N ALA A 87 2.98 6.02 0.08
CA ALA A 87 2.06 5.93 -1.04
C ALA A 87 0.63 6.35 -0.64
N LEU A 88 0.12 5.91 0.51
CA LEU A 88 -1.18 6.34 1.03
C LEU A 88 -1.23 7.85 1.27
N SER A 89 -0.18 8.43 1.86
CA SER A 89 -0.11 9.86 2.12
C SER A 89 -0.18 10.67 0.83
N ARG A 90 0.58 10.26 -0.19
CA ARG A 90 0.55 10.91 -1.50
C ARG A 90 -0.84 10.80 -2.12
N LEU A 91 -1.41 9.59 -2.21
CA LEU A 91 -2.72 9.36 -2.83
C LEU A 91 -3.89 10.08 -2.15
N PHE A 92 -3.84 10.27 -0.83
CA PHE A 92 -4.96 10.86 -0.08
C PHE A 92 -4.82 12.35 0.20
N TYR A 93 -3.60 12.86 0.28
CA TYR A 93 -3.35 14.20 0.77
C TYR A 93 -2.44 15.05 -0.11
N ASP A 94 -1.96 14.50 -1.23
CA ASP A 94 -0.97 15.16 -2.10
C ASP A 94 0.27 15.60 -1.31
N LYS A 95 0.69 14.77 -0.34
CA LYS A 95 1.79 15.08 0.59
C LYS A 95 2.77 13.92 0.71
N SER A 96 4.06 14.27 0.71
CA SER A 96 5.11 13.37 1.18
C SER A 96 5.08 13.31 2.71
N LEU A 97 5.17 12.10 3.26
CA LEU A 97 5.07 11.82 4.69
C LEU A 97 6.44 11.62 5.34
N ILE A 98 7.31 10.85 4.68
CA ILE A 98 8.62 10.45 5.23
C ILE A 98 9.72 11.27 4.54
N ASP A 99 10.64 11.83 5.34
CA ASP A 99 11.73 12.70 4.86
C ASP A 99 12.55 12.07 3.73
N GLU A 100 12.79 10.76 3.81
CA GLU A 100 13.49 9.94 2.81
C GLU A 100 12.92 10.10 1.39
N PHE A 101 11.61 10.35 1.28
CA PHE A 101 10.90 10.45 0.01
C PHE A 101 10.63 11.89 -0.45
N LYS A 102 10.94 12.92 0.35
CA LYS A 102 10.71 14.33 -0.01
C LYS A 102 11.42 14.77 -1.29
N ARG A 103 12.57 14.17 -1.58
CA ARG A 103 13.33 14.41 -2.83
C ARG A 103 12.62 13.90 -4.09
N HIS A 104 11.59 13.06 -3.93
CA HIS A 104 10.82 12.48 -5.01
C HIS A 104 9.50 13.26 -5.16
N PRO A 105 9.37 14.16 -6.14
CA PRO A 105 8.17 14.96 -6.31
C PRO A 105 6.95 14.07 -6.62
N ILE A 106 5.76 14.58 -6.30
CA ILE A 106 4.50 13.90 -6.59
C ILE A 106 4.23 14.06 -8.10
N PRO A 107 3.96 12.98 -8.87
CA PRO A 107 3.93 13.02 -10.34
C PRO A 107 2.71 13.67 -11.00
N TRP A 108 1.95 14.51 -10.29
CA TRP A 108 0.66 15.01 -10.78
C TRP A 108 0.38 16.46 -10.50
#